data_AF-A0A9X1TX56-F1
#
_entry.id   AF-A0A9X1TX56-F1
#
_cell.length_a   1.000
_cell.length_b   1.000
_cell.length_c   1.000
_cell.angle_alpha   90.00
_cell.angle_beta   90.00
_cell.angle_gamma   90.00
#
_symmetry.space_group_name_H-M   'P 1'
#
loop_
_entity.id
_entity.type
_entity.pdbx_description
1 polymer ?
#
loop_
_entity_poly.entity_id
_entity_poly.type
_entity_poly.pdbx_seq_one_letter_code
_entity_poly.pdbx_strand_id
1 'polypeptide(L)'
;MRMLISTAIAAALVVSLPACKQQPAGNEAAVAESASLEALNGTWKVDLASLKFEQKPNEFLLKDGTYSCSTCIPPLTASADGQFHPVTDRPYYDSLQIKAVDDRTVEFHRKKGDKEVSSTVLQVSEDGKTMTTKFVDATTPNSPPIEGTATSTRAGPAPAGAHAISGQWMPDKFADYSQAALDMVYKISGNTVTQSSQGQGYTAELGGPAVAVQNDPGGTMVAIARDGANSLRETYTRDGKEIGVTTIVPSPDGKSFAFTSVDPRDQSKVTWIANKKE
;
A
#
# COMPACT_ATOMS: atom_id res chain seq x y z
N MET A 1 -3.34 -11.64 -2.79
CA MET A 1 -3.83 -10.34 -2.28
C MET A 1 -3.05 -9.22 -2.95
N ARG A 2 -3.70 -8.10 -3.31
CA ARG A 2 -3.05 -6.79 -3.46
C ARG A 2 -2.44 -6.44 -2.10
N MET A 3 -1.16 -6.72 -1.90
CA MET A 3 -0.58 -6.60 -0.56
C MET A 3 -0.32 -5.15 -0.20
N LEU A 4 -1.24 -4.61 0.59
CA LEU A 4 -1.13 -3.37 1.36
C LEU A 4 -0.12 -3.50 2.52
N ILE A 5 0.90 -4.35 2.34
CA ILE A 5 1.86 -4.79 3.34
C ILE A 5 3.24 -4.65 2.69
N SER A 6 3.70 -3.41 2.61
CA SER A 6 5.05 -2.99 2.20
C SER A 6 5.26 -1.54 2.65
N THR A 7 5.23 -1.35 3.98
CA THR A 7 5.81 -0.24 4.76
C THR A 7 5.48 1.23 4.47
N ALA A 8 4.85 1.57 3.35
CA ALA A 8 4.15 2.82 3.16
C ALA A 8 2.72 2.53 2.70
N ILE A 9 1.73 2.95 3.48
CA ILE A 9 0.42 3.21 2.89
C ILE A 9 0.61 4.50 2.09
N ALA A 10 1.07 4.38 0.84
CA ALA A 10 1.30 5.46 -0.14
C ALA A 10 1.96 4.86 -1.40
N ALA A 11 1.21 4.55 -2.47
CA ALA A 11 1.79 3.81 -3.62
C ALA A 11 1.00 3.90 -4.95
N ALA A 12 0.34 5.03 -5.26
CA ALA A 12 -0.84 5.14 -6.14
C ALA A 12 -1.36 6.65 -6.29
N LEU A 13 -1.72 7.51 -7.31
CA LEU A 13 -1.84 7.76 -8.81
C LEU A 13 -1.78 9.30 -9.16
N VAL A 14 -1.99 9.68 -10.44
CA VAL A 14 -2.46 11.01 -10.94
C VAL A 14 -3.78 10.93 -11.77
N VAL A 15 -4.62 11.97 -11.80
CA VAL A 15 -5.61 12.19 -12.89
C VAL A 15 -5.40 13.57 -13.53
N SER A 16 -5.17 13.62 -14.83
CA SER A 16 -5.00 14.85 -15.62
C SER A 16 -6.31 15.31 -16.26
N LEU A 17 -6.71 16.56 -16.01
CA LEU A 17 -7.80 17.21 -16.76
C LEU A 17 -7.27 17.80 -18.09
N PRO A 18 -8.07 17.80 -19.18
CA PRO A 18 -7.65 18.37 -20.46
C PRO A 18 -7.68 19.90 -20.42
N ALA A 19 -6.56 20.53 -20.79
CA ALA A 19 -6.50 21.97 -20.95
C ALA A 19 -7.01 22.40 -22.33
N CYS A 20 -8.13 23.16 -22.38
CA CYS A 20 -8.32 24.24 -23.36
C CYS A 20 -9.64 25.01 -23.17
N LYS A 21 -9.54 26.27 -22.74
CA LYS A 21 -10.03 27.46 -23.49
C LYS A 21 -9.51 28.73 -22.81
N GLN A 22 -8.99 29.66 -23.61
CA GLN A 22 -8.46 30.94 -23.15
C GLN A 22 -9.55 32.03 -23.11
N GLN A 23 -9.15 33.20 -22.57
CA GLN A 23 -9.63 34.57 -22.86
C GLN A 23 -10.69 35.17 -21.91
N PRO A 24 -10.57 36.46 -21.51
CA PRO A 24 -9.39 37.35 -21.45
C PRO A 24 -9.01 37.73 -19.99
N ALA A 25 -8.00 38.59 -19.83
CA ALA A 25 -7.53 39.06 -18.51
C ALA A 25 -8.44 40.14 -17.88
N GLY A 26 -8.45 40.21 -16.54
CA GLY A 26 -9.11 41.26 -15.77
C GLY A 26 -8.78 41.20 -14.27
N ASN A 27 -8.23 42.31 -13.75
CA ASN A 27 -7.80 42.56 -12.37
C ASN A 27 -6.66 41.70 -11.78
N GLU A 28 -6.00 42.29 -10.79
CA GLU A 28 -4.81 41.75 -10.13
C GLU A 28 -5.16 40.52 -9.29
N ALA A 29 -4.65 39.36 -9.72
CA ALA A 29 -4.49 38.24 -8.81
C ALA A 29 -3.40 38.62 -7.79
N ALA A 30 -3.81 38.90 -6.55
CA ALA A 30 -2.87 38.92 -5.44
C ALA A 30 -2.06 37.62 -5.47
N VAL A 31 -0.72 37.74 -5.42
CA VAL A 31 0.16 36.56 -5.46
C VAL A 31 -0.17 35.70 -4.25
N ALA A 32 -0.85 34.58 -4.48
CA ALA A 32 -1.19 33.63 -3.44
C ALA A 32 0.11 33.06 -2.87
N GLU A 33 0.50 33.57 -1.72
CA GLU A 33 1.69 33.12 -0.99
C GLU A 33 1.62 31.60 -0.84
N SER A 34 2.59 30.90 -1.42
CA SER A 34 2.55 29.44 -1.51
C SER A 34 2.70 28.86 -0.11
N ALA A 35 1.59 28.51 0.53
CA ALA A 35 1.57 28.17 1.94
C ALA A 35 2.62 27.10 2.26
N SER A 36 3.24 27.25 3.44
CA SER A 36 4.39 26.42 3.77
C SER A 36 3.98 24.97 3.97
N LEU A 37 4.69 24.06 3.30
CA LEU A 37 4.58 22.62 3.54
C LEU A 37 5.14 22.24 4.92
N GLU A 38 5.76 23.17 5.66
CA GLU A 38 6.14 22.98 7.07
C GLU A 38 4.93 22.71 7.98
N ALA A 39 3.70 22.99 7.54
CA ALA A 39 2.49 22.50 8.21
C ALA A 39 2.46 20.96 8.34
N LEU A 40 3.14 20.25 7.44
CA LEU A 40 3.31 18.80 7.49
C LEU A 40 4.35 18.34 8.55
N ASN A 41 5.09 19.25 9.19
CA ASN A 41 6.11 18.87 10.17
C ASN A 41 5.51 18.22 11.42
N GLY A 42 6.05 17.04 11.77
CA GLY A 42 5.72 16.33 13.00
C GLY A 42 5.73 14.81 12.85
N THR A 43 5.28 14.14 13.92
CA THR A 43 4.95 12.71 13.93
C THR A 43 3.44 12.56 13.78
N TRP A 44 3.02 11.62 12.95
CA TRP A 44 1.64 11.40 12.54
C TRP A 44 1.29 9.92 12.68
N LYS A 45 0.07 9.62 13.11
CA LYS A 45 -0.43 8.27 13.30
C LYS A 45 -1.62 7.99 12.40
N VAL A 46 -1.54 6.95 11.59
CA VAL A 46 -2.64 6.47 10.73
C VAL A 46 -3.86 6.12 11.59
N ASP A 47 -5.00 6.68 11.22
CA ASP A 47 -6.30 6.24 11.72
C ASP A 47 -6.82 5.08 10.86
N LEU A 48 -6.76 3.86 11.39
CA LEU A 48 -7.25 2.66 10.71
C LEU A 48 -8.77 2.69 10.45
N ALA A 49 -9.56 3.41 11.25
CA ALA A 49 -11.01 3.53 11.05
C ALA A 49 -11.36 4.49 9.89
N SER A 50 -10.42 5.34 9.48
CA SER A 50 -10.57 6.24 8.33
C SER A 50 -10.28 5.58 6.97
N LEU A 51 -9.70 4.37 6.97
CA LEU A 51 -9.34 3.64 5.75
C LEU A 51 -10.56 3.34 4.89
N LYS A 52 -10.47 3.64 3.60
CA LYS A 52 -11.47 3.31 2.57
C LYS A 52 -10.75 2.74 1.37
N PHE A 53 -11.11 1.51 1.00
CA PHE A 53 -10.64 0.83 -0.20
C PHE A 53 -11.59 1.11 -1.36
N GLU A 54 -11.06 1.16 -2.58
CA GLU A 54 -11.89 1.09 -3.78
C GLU A 54 -12.60 -0.25 -3.84
N GLN A 55 -13.81 -0.25 -4.39
CA GLN A 55 -14.64 -1.44 -4.52
C GLN A 55 -14.23 -2.32 -5.71
N LYS A 56 -12.93 -2.68 -5.76
CA LYS A 56 -12.36 -3.69 -6.67
C LYS A 56 -12.00 -4.92 -5.84
N PRO A 57 -12.62 -6.09 -6.06
CA PRO A 57 -12.27 -7.30 -5.32
C PRO A 57 -10.81 -7.72 -5.60
N ASN A 58 -10.24 -8.45 -4.65
CA ASN A 58 -9.19 -9.43 -4.93
C ASN A 58 -9.86 -10.70 -5.48
N GLU A 59 -9.22 -11.39 -6.42
CA GLU A 59 -9.70 -12.69 -6.91
C GLU A 59 -8.65 -13.77 -6.66
N PHE A 60 -9.05 -14.83 -5.95
CA PHE A 60 -8.22 -16.00 -5.67
C PHE A 60 -8.91 -17.26 -6.21
N LEU A 61 -8.10 -18.23 -6.62
CA LEU A 61 -8.53 -19.59 -6.90
C LEU A 61 -7.55 -20.54 -6.23
N LEU A 62 -8.04 -21.50 -5.47
CA LEU A 62 -7.28 -22.66 -5.02
C LEU A 62 -8.08 -23.91 -5.37
N LYS A 63 -7.59 -24.65 -6.36
CA LYS A 63 -8.27 -25.83 -6.90
C LYS A 63 -7.24 -26.80 -7.48
N ASP A 64 -7.50 -28.09 -7.36
CA ASP A 64 -6.69 -29.17 -7.94
C ASP A 64 -5.18 -29.01 -7.64
N GLY A 65 -4.86 -28.71 -6.36
CA GLY A 65 -3.50 -28.48 -5.86
C GLY A 65 -2.83 -27.16 -6.26
N THR A 66 -3.49 -26.33 -7.07
CA THR A 66 -2.92 -25.09 -7.64
C THR A 66 -3.58 -23.84 -7.05
N TYR A 67 -2.78 -22.92 -6.53
CA TYR A 67 -3.22 -21.56 -6.19
C TYR A 67 -3.04 -20.62 -7.38
N SER A 68 -3.95 -19.66 -7.55
CA SER A 68 -3.84 -18.54 -8.47
C SER A 68 -4.45 -17.25 -7.91
N CYS A 69 -3.87 -16.13 -8.30
CA CYS A 69 -4.29 -14.77 -7.95
C CYS A 69 -4.15 -13.88 -9.19
N SER A 70 -5.26 -13.72 -9.92
CA SER A 70 -5.36 -12.89 -11.13
C SER A 70 -5.17 -11.41 -10.82
N THR A 71 -5.65 -10.95 -9.67
CA THR A 71 -5.53 -9.55 -9.18
C THR A 71 -4.25 -9.30 -8.36
N CYS A 72 -3.26 -10.20 -8.40
CA CYS A 72 -1.94 -9.92 -7.86
C CYS A 72 -1.10 -9.17 -8.90
N ILE A 73 -0.12 -8.37 -8.47
CA ILE A 73 0.72 -7.57 -9.37
C ILE A 73 2.20 -7.95 -9.16
N PRO A 74 2.86 -8.61 -10.13
CA PRO A 74 2.26 -9.29 -11.29
C PRO A 74 1.39 -10.49 -10.85
N PRO A 75 0.51 -11.01 -11.73
CA PRO A 75 -0.33 -12.18 -11.45
C PRO A 75 0.49 -13.39 -11.00
N LEU A 76 -0.08 -14.21 -10.13
CA LEU A 76 0.62 -15.30 -9.45
C LEU A 76 -0.15 -16.61 -9.63
N THR A 77 0.57 -17.66 -10.04
CA THR A 77 0.12 -19.06 -10.00
C THR A 77 1.25 -19.87 -9.36
N ALA A 78 0.92 -20.77 -8.43
CA ALA A 78 1.89 -21.58 -7.70
C ALA A 78 1.25 -22.87 -7.16
N SER A 79 2.09 -23.86 -6.84
CA SER A 79 1.64 -25.07 -6.13
C SER A 79 1.19 -24.76 -4.70
N ALA A 80 0.22 -25.53 -4.19
CA ALA A 80 -0.28 -25.46 -2.81
C ALA A 80 0.00 -26.77 -2.02
N ASP A 81 1.12 -27.41 -2.33
CA ASP A 81 1.61 -28.67 -1.74
C ASP A 81 2.34 -28.52 -0.39
N GLY A 82 2.41 -27.30 0.16
CA GLY A 82 3.13 -27.01 1.41
C GLY A 82 4.65 -27.03 1.30
N GLN A 83 5.25 -27.00 0.10
CA GLN A 83 6.69 -26.80 -0.09
C GLN A 83 7.01 -25.36 -0.53
N PHE A 84 8.25 -24.93 -0.33
CA PHE A 84 8.75 -23.66 -0.88
C PHE A 84 9.13 -23.84 -2.36
N HIS A 85 8.48 -23.08 -3.24
CA HIS A 85 8.79 -23.02 -4.66
C HIS A 85 9.42 -21.67 -5.01
N PRO A 86 10.39 -21.61 -5.95
CA PRO A 86 10.96 -20.35 -6.40
C PRO A 86 9.92 -19.51 -7.15
N VAL A 87 10.00 -18.18 -7.03
CA VAL A 87 9.14 -17.24 -7.76
C VAL A 87 9.97 -16.13 -8.40
N THR A 88 9.67 -15.78 -9.64
CA THR A 88 10.31 -14.67 -10.37
C THR A 88 9.53 -13.37 -10.21
N ASP A 89 10.14 -12.23 -10.58
CA ASP A 89 9.46 -10.94 -10.72
C ASP A 89 8.80 -10.41 -9.42
N ARG A 90 9.26 -10.91 -8.26
CA ARG A 90 8.80 -10.52 -6.92
C ARG A 90 9.95 -9.82 -6.17
N PRO A 91 9.91 -8.48 -6.03
CA PRO A 91 11.03 -7.74 -5.41
C PRO A 91 11.26 -8.10 -3.93
N TYR A 92 10.22 -8.56 -3.24
CA TYR A 92 10.24 -8.77 -1.78
C TYR A 92 10.44 -10.22 -1.33
N TYR A 93 10.39 -11.20 -2.24
CA TYR A 93 10.55 -12.63 -1.89
C TYR A 93 10.95 -13.44 -3.12
N ASP A 94 11.90 -14.37 -2.95
CA ASP A 94 12.46 -15.22 -3.99
C ASP A 94 11.82 -16.62 -4.01
N SER A 95 11.15 -17.02 -2.92
CA SER A 95 10.36 -18.24 -2.84
C SER A 95 9.08 -18.08 -2.02
N LEU A 96 8.09 -18.90 -2.35
CA LEU A 96 6.76 -18.92 -1.77
C LEU A 96 6.36 -20.36 -1.45
N GLN A 97 5.87 -20.57 -0.23
CA GLN A 97 5.13 -21.76 0.18
C GLN A 97 3.64 -21.41 0.27
N ILE A 98 2.78 -22.32 -0.17
CA ILE A 98 1.32 -22.24 0.00
C ILE A 98 0.84 -23.60 0.49
N LYS A 99 -0.07 -23.62 1.47
CA LYS A 99 -0.58 -24.84 2.11
C LYS A 99 -2.06 -24.69 2.45
N ALA A 100 -2.90 -25.58 1.93
CA ALA A 100 -4.22 -25.81 2.51
C ALA A 100 -4.07 -26.50 3.87
N VAL A 101 -4.70 -25.96 4.91
CA VAL A 101 -4.64 -26.49 6.29
C VAL A 101 -5.91 -27.27 6.62
N ASP A 102 -7.05 -26.68 6.26
CA ASP A 102 -8.40 -27.24 6.28
C ASP A 102 -9.21 -26.54 5.17
N ASP A 103 -10.40 -27.05 4.82
CA ASP A 103 -11.23 -26.56 3.71
C ASP A 103 -11.50 -25.03 3.68
N ARG A 104 -11.32 -24.33 4.80
CA ARG A 104 -11.49 -22.88 4.98
C ARG A 104 -10.20 -22.11 5.26
N THR A 105 -9.07 -22.77 5.53
CA THR A 105 -7.83 -22.12 5.99
C THR A 105 -6.64 -22.42 5.06
N VAL A 106 -5.94 -21.36 4.62
CA VAL A 106 -4.72 -21.46 3.80
C VAL A 106 -3.58 -20.63 4.41
N GLU A 107 -2.42 -21.26 4.55
CA GLU A 107 -1.17 -20.64 4.98
C GLU A 107 -0.28 -20.30 3.78
N PHE A 108 0.41 -19.16 3.87
CA PHE A 108 1.42 -18.70 2.92
C PHE A 108 2.67 -18.31 3.70
N HIS A 109 3.85 -18.75 3.27
CA HIS A 109 5.13 -18.32 3.82
C HIS A 109 6.08 -17.88 2.70
N ARG A 110 6.93 -16.90 2.97
CA ARG A 110 7.80 -16.26 1.96
C ARG A 110 9.21 -16.08 2.46
N LYS A 111 10.19 -16.31 1.59
CA LYS A 111 11.61 -16.06 1.89
C LYS A 111 12.26 -15.13 0.87
N LYS A 112 13.22 -14.32 1.33
CA LYS A 112 14.18 -13.58 0.50
C LYS A 112 15.56 -14.17 0.80
N GLY A 113 16.19 -14.80 -0.20
CA GLY A 113 17.20 -15.83 0.05
C GLY A 113 16.66 -16.90 1.00
N ASP A 114 17.46 -17.30 2.00
CA ASP A 114 17.06 -18.26 3.03
C ASP A 114 16.20 -17.67 4.16
N LYS A 115 16.18 -16.33 4.32
CA LYS A 115 15.47 -15.64 5.41
C LYS A 115 13.97 -15.63 5.13
N GLU A 116 13.17 -16.13 6.08
CA GLU A 116 11.73 -15.90 6.07
C GLU A 116 11.41 -14.42 6.34
N VAL A 117 10.59 -13.83 5.46
CA VAL A 117 10.26 -12.40 5.44
C VAL A 117 8.78 -12.12 5.60
N SER A 118 7.89 -13.09 5.38
CA SER A 118 6.47 -12.93 5.70
C SER A 118 5.76 -14.27 5.84
N SER A 119 4.79 -14.31 6.74
CA SER A 119 3.76 -15.35 6.82
C SER A 119 2.37 -14.72 6.69
N THR A 120 1.39 -15.48 6.18
CA THR A 120 -0.01 -15.03 6.07
C THR A 120 -0.96 -16.21 6.19
N VAL A 121 -2.01 -16.06 6.99
CA VAL A 121 -3.11 -17.03 7.12
C VAL A 121 -4.39 -16.40 6.58
N LEU A 122 -5.00 -17.03 5.58
CA LEU A 122 -6.34 -16.71 5.09
C LEU A 122 -7.32 -17.72 5.67
N GLN A 123 -8.31 -17.27 6.44
CA GLN A 123 -9.35 -18.11 7.04
C GLN A 123 -10.74 -17.61 6.66
N VAL A 124 -11.59 -18.49 6.14
CA VAL A 124 -12.96 -18.18 5.72
C VAL A 124 -13.97 -18.54 6.81
N SER A 125 -14.97 -17.69 7.02
CA SER A 125 -16.07 -17.91 7.97
C SER A 125 -16.92 -19.13 7.60
N GLU A 126 -17.65 -19.68 8.57
CA GLU A 126 -18.54 -20.84 8.37
C GLU A 126 -19.69 -20.57 7.39
N ASP A 127 -20.23 -19.35 7.39
CA ASP A 127 -21.21 -18.91 6.40
C ASP A 127 -20.59 -18.53 5.04
N GLY A 128 -19.27 -18.67 4.89
CA GLY A 128 -18.50 -18.37 3.70
C GLY A 128 -18.34 -16.90 3.34
N LYS A 129 -18.99 -15.95 4.04
CA LYS A 129 -19.11 -14.55 3.61
C LYS A 129 -17.91 -13.66 3.95
N THR A 130 -17.13 -14.02 4.97
CA THR A 130 -16.00 -13.22 5.46
C THR A 130 -14.71 -14.01 5.37
N MET A 131 -13.64 -13.37 4.93
CA MET A 131 -12.28 -13.88 5.01
C MET A 131 -11.48 -13.00 5.98
N THR A 132 -10.91 -13.63 6.99
CA THR A 132 -9.94 -13.03 7.90
C THR A 132 -8.54 -13.32 7.35
N THR A 133 -7.74 -12.26 7.18
CA THR A 133 -6.33 -12.33 6.79
C THR A 133 -5.49 -11.94 8.01
N LYS A 134 -4.72 -12.86 8.58
CA LYS A 134 -3.68 -12.55 9.56
C LYS A 134 -2.32 -12.59 8.89
N PHE A 135 -1.42 -11.68 9.21
CA PHE A 135 -0.09 -11.65 8.60
C PHE A 135 1.01 -11.25 9.58
N VAL A 136 2.23 -11.66 9.25
CA VAL A 136 3.48 -11.12 9.78
C VAL A 136 4.33 -10.69 8.59
N ASP A 137 4.94 -9.52 8.65
CA ASP A 137 5.88 -9.00 7.66
C ASP A 137 7.16 -8.53 8.34
N ALA A 138 8.27 -9.17 7.99
CA ALA A 138 9.64 -8.88 8.40
C ALA A 138 10.52 -8.56 7.18
N THR A 139 9.92 -7.98 6.12
CA THR A 139 10.58 -7.65 4.86
C THR A 139 11.63 -6.55 5.06
N THR A 140 11.31 -5.49 5.81
CA THR A 140 12.25 -4.40 6.07
C THR A 140 13.45 -4.90 6.89
N PRO A 141 14.70 -4.66 6.45
CA PRO A 141 15.89 -5.00 7.21
C PRO A 141 15.93 -4.28 8.57
N ASN A 142 16.51 -4.95 9.57
CA ASN A 142 16.86 -4.38 10.89
C ASN A 142 15.69 -3.72 11.65
N SER A 143 14.44 -4.02 11.28
CA SER A 143 13.23 -3.43 11.84
C SER A 143 12.36 -4.50 12.51
N PRO A 144 11.58 -4.17 13.56
CA PRO A 144 10.61 -5.10 14.13
C PRO A 144 9.57 -5.54 13.09
N PRO A 145 9.14 -6.82 13.09
CA PRO A 145 8.07 -7.27 12.22
C PRO A 145 6.77 -6.49 12.43
N ILE A 146 6.01 -6.32 11.35
CA ILE A 146 4.65 -5.80 11.35
C ILE A 146 3.70 -6.99 11.41
N GLU A 147 2.82 -6.99 12.40
CA GLU A 147 1.72 -7.93 12.54
C GLU A 147 0.40 -7.20 12.30
N GLY A 148 -0.61 -7.92 11.81
CA GLY A 148 -1.96 -7.38 11.72
C GLY A 148 -3.00 -8.37 11.21
N THR A 149 -4.25 -7.96 11.37
CA THR A 149 -5.44 -8.69 10.96
C THR A 149 -6.31 -7.79 10.09
N ALA A 150 -6.66 -8.25 8.90
CA ALA A 150 -7.60 -7.60 7.99
C ALA A 150 -8.80 -8.48 7.70
N THR A 151 -9.96 -7.88 7.42
CA THR A 151 -11.17 -8.56 6.97
C THR A 151 -11.46 -8.27 5.51
N SER A 152 -12.19 -9.17 4.86
CA SER A 152 -12.71 -8.99 3.51
C SER A 152 -14.06 -9.69 3.35
N THR A 153 -14.98 -9.09 2.61
CA THR A 153 -16.32 -9.63 2.35
C THR A 153 -16.38 -10.26 0.95
N ARG A 154 -17.05 -11.40 0.82
CA ARG A 154 -17.21 -12.11 -0.45
C ARG A 154 -18.09 -11.30 -1.43
N ALA A 155 -17.57 -11.03 -2.63
CA ALA A 155 -18.27 -10.32 -3.71
C ALA A 155 -19.11 -11.24 -4.62
N GLY A 156 -18.79 -12.53 -4.68
CA GLY A 156 -19.48 -13.51 -5.52
C GLY A 156 -19.24 -14.95 -5.05
N PRO A 157 -20.06 -15.92 -5.51
CA PRO A 157 -19.98 -17.32 -5.06
C PRO A 157 -18.60 -17.93 -5.30
N ALA A 158 -18.19 -18.88 -4.45
CA ALA A 158 -16.99 -19.66 -4.67
C ALA A 158 -17.13 -20.55 -5.92
N PRO A 159 -16.10 -20.70 -6.77
CA PRO A 159 -16.12 -21.64 -7.89
C PRO A 159 -16.37 -23.08 -7.44
N ALA A 160 -17.16 -23.84 -8.21
CA ALA A 160 -17.55 -25.20 -7.84
C ALA A 160 -16.34 -26.17 -7.79
N GLY A 161 -16.23 -26.90 -6.68
CA GLY A 161 -15.11 -27.80 -6.41
C GLY A 161 -13.77 -27.08 -6.20
N ALA A 162 -13.78 -25.81 -5.78
CA ALA A 162 -12.60 -25.09 -5.33
C ALA A 162 -12.61 -24.92 -3.80
N HIS A 163 -11.43 -24.73 -3.20
CA HIS A 163 -11.24 -24.46 -1.77
C HIS A 163 -11.98 -23.18 -1.35
N ALA A 164 -12.45 -23.06 -0.09
CA ALA A 164 -13.37 -21.98 0.29
C ALA A 164 -12.78 -20.56 0.19
N ILE A 165 -11.44 -20.42 0.22
CA ILE A 165 -10.75 -19.13 -0.06
C ILE A 165 -10.97 -18.62 -1.50
N SER A 166 -11.48 -19.46 -2.40
CA SER A 166 -11.64 -19.15 -3.82
C SER A 166 -12.84 -18.23 -4.07
N GLY A 167 -12.74 -17.41 -5.12
CA GLY A 167 -13.72 -16.39 -5.49
C GLY A 167 -13.20 -14.98 -5.26
N GLN A 168 -14.13 -14.03 -5.25
CA GLN A 168 -13.85 -12.60 -5.21
C GLN A 168 -14.08 -12.02 -3.80
N TRP A 169 -13.15 -11.19 -3.33
CA TRP A 169 -13.05 -10.67 -1.96
C TRP A 169 -12.83 -9.16 -1.93
N MET A 170 -13.82 -8.42 -1.44
CA MET A 170 -13.78 -6.98 -1.19
C MET A 170 -13.00 -6.71 0.10
N PRO A 171 -11.92 -5.91 0.10
CA PRO A 171 -11.31 -5.43 1.33
C PRO A 171 -12.32 -4.65 2.19
N ASP A 172 -12.41 -4.96 3.48
CA ASP A 172 -13.31 -4.31 4.44
C ASP A 172 -12.52 -3.30 5.30
N LYS A 173 -11.66 -3.80 6.20
CA LYS A 173 -10.84 -2.99 7.13
C LYS A 173 -9.64 -3.77 7.65
N PHE A 174 -8.76 -3.08 8.36
CA PHE A 174 -7.88 -3.71 9.35
C PHE A 174 -8.59 -3.72 10.71
N ALA A 175 -8.57 -4.86 11.40
CA ALA A 175 -9.06 -5.04 12.76
C ALA A 175 -7.96 -4.74 13.80
N ASP A 176 -6.71 -5.08 13.48
CA ASP A 176 -5.53 -4.76 14.27
C ASP A 176 -4.29 -4.59 13.38
N TYR A 177 -3.27 -3.91 13.92
CA TYR A 177 -1.99 -3.60 13.26
C TYR A 177 -0.95 -3.21 14.32
N SER A 178 0.33 -3.56 14.12
CA SER A 178 1.43 -3.15 15.01
C SER A 178 1.47 -1.64 15.23
N GLN A 179 1.45 -1.20 16.49
CA GLN A 179 1.18 0.21 16.81
C GLN A 179 2.27 1.19 16.37
N ALA A 180 3.55 0.78 16.36
CA ALA A 180 4.64 1.57 15.79
C ALA A 180 4.51 1.70 14.26
N ALA A 181 3.93 0.70 13.60
CA ALA A 181 3.78 0.65 12.15
C ALA A 181 2.64 1.53 11.60
N LEU A 182 1.89 2.19 12.49
CA LEU A 182 0.96 3.26 12.14
C LEU A 182 1.62 4.64 12.20
N ASP A 183 2.85 4.76 12.69
CA ASP A 183 3.51 6.04 12.91
C ASP A 183 4.40 6.42 11.69
N MET A 184 4.32 7.67 11.26
CA MET A 184 5.18 8.25 10.23
C MET A 184 5.66 9.65 10.65
N VAL A 185 6.87 10.02 10.25
CA VAL A 185 7.47 11.32 10.57
C VAL A 185 7.74 12.08 9.28
N TYR A 186 7.34 13.34 9.22
CA TYR A 186 7.72 14.29 8.17
C TYR A 186 8.57 15.42 8.75
N LYS A 187 9.65 15.74 8.06
CA LYS A 187 10.54 16.88 8.32
C LYS A 187 10.81 17.60 7.00
N ILE A 188 10.34 18.84 6.91
CA ILE A 188 10.38 19.70 5.74
C ILE A 188 11.04 21.00 6.14
N SER A 189 12.02 21.42 5.35
CA SER A 189 12.77 22.68 5.53
C SER A 189 13.09 23.24 4.15
N GLY A 190 12.46 24.36 3.79
CA GLY A 190 12.50 24.88 2.42
C GLY A 190 11.98 23.86 1.39
N ASN A 191 12.86 23.40 0.50
CA ASN A 191 12.53 22.38 -0.51
C ASN A 191 12.91 20.95 -0.09
N THR A 192 13.70 20.76 0.96
CA THR A 192 14.10 19.43 1.43
C THR A 192 12.95 18.77 2.18
N VAL A 193 12.48 17.63 1.69
CA VAL A 193 11.45 16.78 2.31
C VAL A 193 12.10 15.49 2.79
N THR A 194 11.98 15.20 4.08
CA THR A 194 12.37 13.92 4.68
C THR A 194 11.16 13.25 5.28
N GLN A 195 10.95 11.99 4.91
CA GLN A 195 9.92 11.11 5.46
C GLN A 195 10.61 9.89 6.09
N SER A 196 10.02 9.36 7.18
CA SER A 196 10.38 8.03 7.67
C SER A 196 9.21 7.31 8.33
N SER A 197 9.06 6.02 8.06
CA SER A 197 8.16 5.09 8.77
C SER A 197 8.72 3.66 8.72
N GLN A 198 8.51 2.88 9.78
CA GLN A 198 8.89 1.46 9.85
C GLN A 198 10.32 1.12 9.39
N GLY A 199 11.29 1.93 9.79
CA GLY A 199 12.71 1.75 9.44
C GLY A 199 13.08 2.10 8.00
N GLN A 200 12.09 2.44 7.16
CA GLN A 200 12.28 3.01 5.83
C GLN A 200 12.09 4.53 5.85
N GLY A 201 12.48 5.19 4.77
CA GLY A 201 12.30 6.62 4.58
C GLY A 201 13.06 7.15 3.37
N TYR A 202 13.00 8.46 3.17
CA TYR A 202 13.73 9.16 2.11
C TYR A 202 14.10 10.58 2.56
N THR A 203 15.08 11.17 1.89
CA THR A 203 15.31 12.62 1.86
C THR A 203 15.42 13.05 0.41
N ALA A 204 14.54 13.94 -0.03
CA ALA A 204 14.36 14.36 -1.43
C ALA A 204 14.11 15.88 -1.52
N GLU A 205 14.32 16.46 -2.70
CA GLU A 205 14.01 17.86 -2.97
C GLU A 205 12.67 18.01 -3.73
N LEU A 206 11.88 19.03 -3.39
CA LEU A 206 10.67 19.40 -4.12
C LEU A 206 11.00 19.73 -5.59
N GLY A 207 10.45 18.93 -6.52
CA GLY A 207 10.74 19.04 -7.96
C GLY A 207 12.11 18.50 -8.36
N GLY A 208 12.82 17.84 -7.45
CA GLY A 208 14.10 17.18 -7.71
C GLY A 208 13.97 15.83 -8.44
N PRO A 209 15.10 15.20 -8.80
CA PRO A 209 15.11 13.85 -9.33
C PRO A 209 14.65 12.83 -8.29
N ALA A 210 14.21 11.64 -8.74
CA ALA A 210 13.85 10.55 -7.85
C ALA A 210 15.06 10.06 -7.04
N VAL A 211 14.87 9.84 -5.73
CA VAL A 211 15.87 9.31 -4.79
C VAL A 211 15.50 7.90 -4.35
N ALA A 212 16.45 7.10 -3.86
CA ALA A 212 16.15 5.77 -3.33
C ALA A 212 15.38 5.85 -2.00
N VAL A 213 14.36 5.01 -1.84
CA VAL A 213 13.74 4.74 -0.54
C VAL A 213 14.72 3.89 0.27
N GLN A 214 15.21 4.45 1.37
CA GLN A 214 16.21 3.82 2.24
C GLN A 214 15.60 2.59 2.94
N ASN A 215 16.38 1.52 3.04
CA ASN A 215 15.99 0.23 3.62
C ASN A 215 14.78 -0.46 2.95
N ASP A 216 14.46 -0.12 1.69
CA ASP A 216 13.52 -0.89 0.87
C ASP A 216 14.22 -2.02 0.09
N PRO A 217 13.98 -3.31 0.40
CA PRO A 217 14.54 -4.42 -0.38
C PRO A 217 14.04 -4.45 -1.84
N GLY A 218 12.94 -3.76 -2.13
CA GLY A 218 12.36 -3.67 -3.46
C GLY A 218 12.98 -2.61 -4.36
N GLY A 219 14.02 -1.89 -3.92
CA GLY A 219 14.73 -0.91 -4.76
C GLY A 219 13.85 0.24 -5.26
N THR A 220 12.83 0.63 -4.48
CA THR A 220 11.91 1.71 -4.86
C THR A 220 12.61 3.06 -4.88
N MET A 221 12.33 3.85 -5.90
CA MET A 221 12.75 5.25 -6.01
C MET A 221 11.52 6.15 -5.83
N VAL A 222 11.68 7.30 -5.17
CA VAL A 222 10.61 8.28 -4.93
C VAL A 222 11.01 9.68 -5.41
N ALA A 223 10.14 10.32 -6.18
CA ALA A 223 10.22 11.75 -6.51
C ALA A 223 9.11 12.53 -5.78
N ILE A 224 9.38 13.78 -5.39
CA ILE A 224 8.45 14.60 -4.61
C ILE A 224 8.15 15.91 -5.35
N ALA A 225 6.88 16.30 -5.40
CA ALA A 225 6.40 17.55 -5.99
C ALA A 225 5.33 18.23 -5.12
N ARG A 226 4.98 19.48 -5.45
CA ARG A 226 3.76 20.14 -4.94
C ARG A 226 2.55 19.72 -5.78
N ASP A 227 1.40 19.57 -5.13
CA ASP A 227 0.11 19.20 -5.75
C ASP A 227 -0.91 20.34 -5.61
N GLY A 228 -0.53 21.52 -6.10
CA GLY A 228 -1.17 22.79 -5.74
C GLY A 228 -0.44 23.49 -4.59
N ALA A 229 -1.09 24.42 -3.90
CA ALA A 229 -0.42 25.29 -2.92
C ALA A 229 0.06 24.54 -1.67
N ASN A 230 -0.81 23.74 -1.05
CA ASN A 230 -0.60 23.22 0.33
C ASN A 230 -0.37 21.70 0.39
N SER A 231 -0.27 21.03 -0.74
CA SER A 231 -0.32 19.56 -0.83
C SER A 231 0.96 18.97 -1.41
N LEU A 232 1.33 17.79 -0.94
CA LEU A 232 2.49 17.03 -1.43
C LEU A 232 2.02 15.98 -2.44
N ARG A 233 2.81 15.77 -3.49
CA ARG A 233 2.72 14.61 -4.38
C ARG A 233 4.00 13.80 -4.27
N GLU A 234 3.93 12.60 -3.70
CA GLU A 234 4.98 11.59 -3.80
C GLU A 234 4.81 10.80 -5.11
N THR A 235 5.87 10.25 -5.70
CA THR A 235 5.82 9.43 -6.94
C THR A 235 6.83 8.30 -6.85
N TYR A 236 6.34 7.09 -6.65
CA TYR A 236 7.07 5.85 -6.39
C TYR A 236 7.26 5.04 -7.67
N THR A 237 8.51 4.70 -7.98
CA THR A 237 8.90 3.94 -9.17
C THR A 237 9.78 2.76 -8.83
N ARG A 238 9.73 1.71 -9.65
CA ARG A 238 10.60 0.53 -9.58
C ARG A 238 10.90 0.09 -11.01
N ASP A 239 12.16 -0.25 -11.30
CA ASP A 239 12.63 -0.59 -12.65
C ASP A 239 12.25 0.47 -13.72
N GLY A 240 12.26 1.75 -13.33
CA GLY A 240 11.86 2.89 -14.17
C GLY A 240 10.35 3.02 -14.44
N LYS A 241 9.51 2.15 -13.87
CA LYS A 241 8.05 2.17 -14.04
C LYS A 241 7.39 2.76 -12.80
N GLU A 242 6.34 3.56 -13.01
CA GLU A 242 5.48 4.00 -11.91
C GLU A 242 4.81 2.78 -11.27
N ILE A 243 5.12 2.57 -9.99
CA ILE A 243 4.39 1.63 -9.13
C ILE A 243 3.50 2.38 -8.15
N GLY A 244 3.52 3.71 -8.18
CA GLY A 244 2.76 4.56 -7.31
C GLY A 244 2.98 6.07 -7.40
N VAL A 245 2.06 6.80 -6.79
CA VAL A 245 2.08 8.24 -6.47
C VAL A 245 1.49 8.40 -5.05
N THR A 246 1.37 9.57 -4.44
CA THR A 246 0.44 9.79 -3.31
C THR A 246 0.22 11.27 -3.14
N THR A 247 -1.05 11.69 -3.10
CA THR A 247 -1.42 13.06 -2.76
C THR A 247 -1.67 13.15 -1.25
N ILE A 248 -0.95 14.04 -0.57
CA ILE A 248 -1.07 14.35 0.86
C ILE A 248 -1.65 15.75 1.02
N VAL A 249 -2.79 15.87 1.72
CA VAL A 249 -3.50 17.14 1.94
C VAL A 249 -3.62 17.40 3.44
N PRO A 250 -2.96 18.43 4.01
CA PRO A 250 -3.15 18.80 5.40
C PRO A 250 -4.53 19.40 5.64
N SER A 251 -5.10 19.14 6.82
CA SER A 251 -6.30 19.82 7.30
C SER A 251 -6.01 21.31 7.58
N PRO A 252 -6.99 22.22 7.45
CA PRO A 252 -6.77 23.65 7.68
C PRO A 252 -6.31 24.02 9.10
N ASP A 253 -6.51 23.14 10.08
CA ASP A 253 -6.05 23.31 11.47
C ASP A 253 -4.67 22.67 11.76
N GLY A 254 -4.06 22.02 10.77
CA GLY A 254 -2.75 21.37 10.90
C GLY A 254 -2.71 20.16 11.84
N LYS A 255 -3.87 19.57 12.17
CA LYS A 255 -3.98 18.42 13.09
C LYS A 255 -4.09 17.05 12.40
N SER A 256 -4.41 17.00 11.11
CA SER A 256 -4.45 15.75 10.36
C SER A 256 -4.06 15.93 8.90
N PHE A 257 -3.71 14.83 8.23
CA PHE A 257 -3.58 14.77 6.78
C PHE A 257 -4.60 13.81 6.21
N ALA A 258 -5.26 14.18 5.11
CA ALA A 258 -5.93 13.24 4.23
C ALA A 258 -4.96 12.75 3.15
N PHE A 259 -4.91 11.44 2.94
CA PHE A 259 -4.09 10.81 1.91
C PHE A 259 -4.96 10.20 0.80
N THR A 260 -4.44 10.19 -0.43
CA THR A 260 -5.06 9.47 -1.56
C THR A 260 -4.02 8.65 -2.34
N SER A 261 -4.40 7.40 -2.61
CA SER A 261 -3.51 6.34 -3.08
C SER A 261 -4.22 5.46 -4.16
N VAL A 262 -4.22 5.76 -5.49
CA VAL A 262 -4.74 4.85 -6.60
C VAL A 262 -3.66 4.14 -7.50
N ASP A 263 -3.47 2.81 -7.48
CA ASP A 263 -2.22 2.18 -8.03
C ASP A 263 -2.18 2.29 -9.57
N PRO A 264 -1.15 2.87 -10.22
CA PRO A 264 -1.17 3.07 -11.67
C PRO A 264 -1.35 1.77 -12.48
N ARG A 265 -0.93 0.61 -11.94
CA ARG A 265 -0.86 -0.67 -12.67
C ARG A 265 -2.20 -1.37 -12.82
N ASP A 266 -3.16 -1.12 -11.92
CA ASP A 266 -4.53 -1.66 -11.98
C ASP A 266 -5.62 -0.65 -11.54
N GLN A 267 -5.20 0.59 -11.34
CA GLN A 267 -5.98 1.74 -10.90
C GLN A 267 -6.62 1.55 -9.52
N SER A 268 -6.07 0.76 -8.57
CA SER A 268 -6.74 0.45 -7.29
C SER A 268 -6.56 1.49 -6.16
N LYS A 269 -7.66 2.11 -5.69
CA LYS A 269 -7.66 3.22 -4.70
C LYS A 269 -7.69 2.79 -3.24
N VAL A 270 -6.98 3.54 -2.40
CA VAL A 270 -7.11 3.62 -0.94
C VAL A 270 -7.08 5.10 -0.52
N THR A 271 -7.82 5.47 0.52
CA THR A 271 -7.71 6.76 1.22
C THR A 271 -7.78 6.56 2.73
N TRP A 272 -7.05 7.36 3.50
CA TRP A 272 -7.11 7.38 4.97
C TRP A 272 -6.71 8.77 5.48
N ILE A 273 -6.77 8.93 6.78
CA ILE A 273 -6.34 10.07 7.54
C ILE A 273 -5.17 9.64 8.44
N ALA A 274 -4.16 10.49 8.61
CA ALA A 274 -3.24 10.40 9.74
C ALA A 274 -3.42 11.61 10.64
N ASN A 275 -3.54 11.39 11.95
CA ASN A 275 -3.68 12.45 12.95
C ASN A 275 -2.31 12.77 13.55
N LYS A 276 -2.07 14.03 13.92
CA LYS A 276 -0.84 14.44 14.58
C LYS A 276 -0.72 13.74 15.94
N LYS A 277 0.47 13.27 16.30
CA LYS A 277 0.75 12.93 17.70
C LYS A 277 0.98 14.20 18.50
N GLU A 278 0.41 14.23 19.69
CA GLU A 278 0.73 15.16 20.78
C GLU A 278 2.09 14.82 21.40
#